data_AF-W9VEU3-F1
#
_entry.id   AF-W9VEU3-F1
#
_cell.length_a   1.000
_cell.length_b   1.000
_cell.length_c   1.000
_cell.angle_alpha   90.00
_cell.angle_beta   90.00
_cell.angle_gamma   90.00
#
_symmetry.space_group_name_H-M   'P 1'
#
loop_
_entity.id
_entity.type
_entity.pdbx_description
1 polymer ?
#
loop_
_entity_poly.entity_id
_entity_poly.type
_entity_poly.pdbx_seq_one_letter_code
_entity_poly.pdbx_strand_id
1 'polypeptide(L)' 'MQAIEFETLVQDQSIPLPESTTLSTGQRVRVVVMFDSATKVDQPAADDDALIRLARNPLVISDFVPLSRDEAHAR' A
#
# COMPACT_ATOMS: atom_id res chain seq x y z
N MET A 1 -12.39 1.28 29.74
CA MET A 1 -12.09 1.50 28.31
C MET A 1 -13.27 0.97 27.52
N GLN A 2 -13.90 1.81 26.70
CA GLN A 2 -15.01 1.42 25.84
C GLN A 2 -14.49 1.35 24.40
N ALA A 3 -14.74 0.23 23.72
CA ALA A 3 -14.39 0.05 22.32
C ALA A 3 -15.69 0.07 21.49
N ILE A 4 -15.62 0.69 20.31
CA ILE A 4 -16.71 0.68 19.33
C ILE A 4 -16.18 -0.12 18.15
N GLU A 5 -16.82 -1.26 17.90
CA GLU A 5 -16.53 -2.12 16.75
C GLU A 5 -17.56 -1.84 15.67
N PHE A 6 -17.09 -1.49 14.48
CA PHE A 6 -17.93 -1.24 13.32
C PHE A 6 -17.15 -1.57 12.05
N GLU A 7 -17.88 -1.90 10.99
CA GLU A 7 -17.34 -2.14 9.66
C GLU A 7 -17.68 -0.97 8.76
N THR A 8 -16.71 -0.50 7.98
CA THR A 8 -16.91 0.61 7.05
C THR A 8 -15.91 0.56 5.90
N LEU A 9 -16.19 1.33 4.85
CA LEU A 9 -15.27 1.55 3.74
C LEU A 9 -14.42 2.79 4.01
N VAL A 10 -13.13 2.72 3.67
CA VAL A 10 -12.25 3.89 3.66
C VAL A 10 -12.68 4.80 2.51
N GLN A 11 -12.91 6.09 2.80
CA GLN A 11 -13.33 7.11 1.83
C GLN A 11 -12.38 8.31 1.95
N ASP A 12 -11.80 8.76 0.84
CA ASP A 12 -10.88 9.92 0.81
C ASP A 12 -9.79 9.87 1.90
N GLN A 13 -9.14 8.71 2.06
CA GLN A 13 -8.12 8.45 3.07
C GLN A 13 -8.62 8.62 4.53
N SER A 14 -9.93 8.56 4.74
CA SER A 14 -10.59 8.70 6.03
C SER A 14 -11.45 7.48 6.35
N ILE A 15 -11.57 7.14 7.64
CA ILE A 15 -12.47 6.08 8.13
C ILE A 15 -13.70 6.80 8.70
N PRO A 16 -14.86 6.78 8.00
CA PRO A 16 -16.04 7.46 8.50
C PRO A 16 -16.59 6.73 9.72
N LEU A 17 -16.90 7.50 10.77
CA LEU A 17 -17.51 6.99 11.98
C LEU A 17 -19.02 6.84 11.80
N PRO A 18 -19.66 5.86 12.46
CA PRO A 18 -21.11 5.74 12.41
C PRO A 18 -21.77 6.93 13.13
N GLU A 19 -22.95 7.36 12.66
CA GLU A 19 -23.66 8.56 13.15
C GLU A 19 -23.97 8.52 14.66
N SER A 20 -24.05 7.33 15.25
CA SER A 20 -24.26 7.13 16.68
C SER A 20 -23.02 7.46 17.53
N THR A 21 -21.86 7.66 16.91
CA THR A 21 -20.61 7.94 17.62
C THR A 21 -20.35 9.44 17.70
N THR A 22 -20.41 9.99 18.91
CA THR A 22 -20.01 11.37 19.18
C THR A 22 -18.59 11.39 19.76
N LEU A 23 -17.66 11.96 19.00
CA LEU A 23 -16.30 12.25 19.48
C LEU A 23 -16.12 13.76 19.62
N SER A 24 -15.47 14.17 20.70
CA SER A 24 -15.13 15.59 20.86
C SER A 24 -13.98 15.96 19.93
N THR A 25 -14.04 17.14 19.31
CA THR A 25 -12.94 17.67 18.50
C THR A 25 -11.65 17.72 19.33
N GLY A 26 -10.55 17.18 18.79
CA GLY A 26 -9.26 17.13 19.48
C GLY A 26 -9.09 15.99 20.49
N GLN A 27 -10.11 15.13 20.66
CA GLN A 27 -10.00 13.94 21.49
C GLN A 27 -9.02 12.93 20.85
N ARG A 28 -8.01 12.49 21.61
CA ARG A 28 -7.07 11.46 21.15
C ARG A 28 -7.78 10.10 21.13
N VAL A 29 -7.74 9.43 19.98
CA VAL A 29 -8.34 8.11 19.77
C VAL A 29 -7.27 7.10 19.37
N ARG A 30 -7.36 5.88 19.89
CA ARG A 30 -6.55 4.74 19.44
C ARG A 30 -7.41 3.88 18.52
N VAL A 31 -6.94 3.65 17.30
CA VAL A 31 -7.65 2.88 16.28
C VAL A 31 -6.93 1.56 16.05
N VAL A 32 -7.68 0.47 15.93
CA VAL A 32 -7.19 -0.84 15.49
C VAL A 32 -7.93 -1.17 14.21
N VAL A 33 -7.18 -1.40 13.12
CA VAL A 33 -7.76 -1.74 11.81
C VAL A 33 -7.54 -3.22 11.57
N MET A 34 -8.61 -3.95 11.31
CA MET A 34 -8.58 -5.35 10.90
C MET A 34 -8.87 -5.42 9.40
N PHE A 35 -7.97 -6.02 8.64
CA PHE A 35 -8.17 -6.24 7.22
C PHE A 35 -8.69 -7.66 7.02
N ASP A 36 -9.75 -7.80 6.22
CA ASP A 36 -10.12 -9.12 5.73
C ASP A 36 -8.97 -9.62 4.84
N SER A 37 -8.55 -10.87 5.04
CA SER A 37 -7.34 -11.43 4.42
C SER A 37 -7.43 -11.52 2.89
N ALA A 38 -8.62 -11.28 2.33
CA ALA A 38 -8.86 -11.16 0.90
C ALA A 38 -8.42 -9.81 0.30
N THR A 39 -8.26 -8.77 1.13
CA THR A 39 -7.68 -7.51 0.67
C THR A 39 -6.17 -7.69 0.63
N LYS A 40 -5.69 -8.29 -0.46
CA LYS A 40 -4.33 -8.07 -0.92
C LYS A 40 -4.15 -6.56 -1.11
N VAL A 41 -3.80 -5.85 -0.04
CA VAL A 41 -2.78 -4.82 -0.16
C VAL A 41 -1.68 -5.51 -0.94
N ASP A 42 -1.23 -4.92 -2.03
CA ASP A 42 -0.22 -5.45 -2.95
C ASP A 42 1.15 -5.55 -2.23
N GLN A 43 1.17 -6.26 -1.11
CA GLN A 43 2.34 -6.69 -0.40
C GLN A 43 2.83 -7.90 -1.18
N PRO A 44 4.02 -7.79 -1.79
CA PRO A 44 4.58 -8.88 -2.55
C PRO A 44 4.74 -10.08 -1.62
N ALA A 45 4.35 -11.26 -2.12
CA ALA A 45 4.64 -12.51 -1.45
C ALA A 45 6.16 -12.62 -1.21
N ALA A 46 6.57 -13.32 -0.14
CA ALA A 46 8.00 -13.48 0.18
C ALA A 46 8.84 -14.12 -0.95
N ASP A 47 8.17 -14.80 -1.89
CA ASP A 47 8.76 -15.43 -3.09
C ASP A 47 8.64 -14.59 -4.37
N ASP A 48 8.12 -13.36 -4.31
CA ASP A 48 7.96 -12.51 -5.48
C ASP A 48 9.29 -11.77 -5.76
N ASP A 49 10.19 -12.47 -6.46
CA ASP A 49 11.49 -11.99 -6.90
C ASP A 49 11.37 -10.57 -7.47
N ALA A 50 12.15 -9.64 -6.90
CA ALA A 50 12.12 -8.22 -7.25
C ALA A 50 12.31 -8.01 -8.76
N LEU A 51 13.05 -8.91 -9.43
CA LEU A 51 13.25 -8.88 -10.88
C LEU A 51 11.96 -9.19 -11.65
N ILE A 52 11.17 -10.17 -11.19
CA ILE A 52 9.88 -10.52 -11.82
C ILE A 52 8.89 -9.36 -11.69
N ARG A 53 8.88 -8.68 -10.55
CA ARG A 53 8.03 -7.50 -10.32
C ARG A 53 8.41 -6.33 -11.22
N LEU A 54 9.70 -6.05 -11.38
CA LEU A 54 10.18 -5.00 -12.27
C LEU A 54 9.86 -5.32 -13.75
N ALA A 55 9.92 -6.59 -14.14
CA ALA A 55 9.55 -7.02 -15.49
C ALA A 55 8.06 -6.86 -15.80
N ARG A 56 7.17 -6.99 -14.80
CA ARG A 56 5.71 -6.78 -14.98
C ARG A 56 5.32 -5.31 -15.14
N ASN A 57 6.05 -4.40 -14.49
CA ASN A 57 5.82 -2.96 -14.57
C ASN A 57 7.13 -2.25 -14.94
N PRO A 58 7.60 -2.40 -16.19
CA PRO A 58 8.86 -1.82 -16.59
C PRO A 58 8.78 -0.30 -16.55
N LEU A 59 9.80 0.34 -15.96
CA LEU A 59 9.96 1.78 -16.02
C LEU A 59 10.34 2.16 -17.46
N VAL A 60 9.37 2.65 -18.23
CA VAL A 60 9.60 3.10 -19.60
C VAL A 60 10.13 4.54 -19.56
N ILE A 61 11.45 4.69 -19.73
CA ILE A 61 12.09 5.99 -19.94
C ILE A 61 12.23 6.19 -21.46
N SER A 62 11.68 7.28 -21.99
CA SER A 62 11.88 7.65 -23.39
C SER A 62 13.37 7.83 -23.68
N ASP A 63 13.83 7.27 -24.80
CA ASP A 63 15.22 7.35 -25.28
C ASP A 63 16.27 6.61 -24.43
N PHE A 64 15.85 5.72 -23.52
CA PHE A 64 16.78 4.85 -22.81
C PHE A 64 17.36 3.77 -23.75
N VAL A 65 18.66 3.83 -23.99
CA VAL A 65 19.43 2.80 -24.69
C VAL A 65 20.34 2.12 -23.68
N PRO A 66 20.09 0.84 -23.31
CA PRO A 66 20.97 0.14 -22.38
C PRO A 66 22.36 -0.03 -23.00
N LEU A 67 23.40 0.03 -22.16
CA LEU A 67 24.76 -0.25 -22.58
C LEU A 67 24.85 -1.67 -23.12
N SER A 68 25.70 -1.84 -24.14
CA SER A 68 26.09 -3.17 -24.59
C SER A 68 26.91 -3.88 -23.51
N ARG A 69 26.95 -5.21 -23.62
CA ARG A 69 27.71 -6.05 -22.68
C ARG A 69 29.19 -5.68 -22.64
N ASP A 70 29.77 -5.38 -23.80
CA ASP A 70 31.19 -5.02 -23.91
C ASP A 70 31.47 -3.65 -23.26
N GLU A 71 30.57 -2.69 -23.40
CA GLU A 71 30.66 -1.38 -22.75
C GLU A 71 30.54 -1.46 -21.22
N ALA A 72 29.73 -2.38 -20.70
CA ALA A 72 29.58 -2.58 -19.26
C ALA A 72 30.83 -3.20 -18.61
N HIS A 73 31.52 -4.12 -19.30
CA HIS A 73 32.73 -4.78 -18.81
C HIS A 73 33.99 -3.91 -18.90
N ALA A 74 33.97 -2.83 -19.69
CA ALA A 74 35.08 -1.91 -19.85
C ALA A 74 35.21 -0.85 -18.73
N ARG A 75 34.35 -0.89 -17.70
CA ARG A 75 34.36 0.01 -16.54
C ARG A 75 34.99 -0.61 -15.30
#